data_AF-A0A314YMD4-F1
#
_entry.id   AF-A0A314YMD4-F1
#
_cell.length_a   1.000
_cell.length_b   1.000
_cell.length_c   1.000
_cell.angle_alpha   90.00
_cell.angle_beta   90.00
_cell.angle_gamma   90.00
#
_symmetry.space_group_name_H-M   'P 1'
#
loop_
_entity.id
_entity.type
_entity.pdbx_description
1 polymer ?
#
loop_
_entity_poly.entity_id
_entity_poly.type
_entity_poly.pdbx_seq_one_letter_code
_entity_poly.pdbx_strand_id
1 'polypeptide(L)'
;MLKKNDGKSARMFHLKEVKKATKGFSKDRVLGSGGFGEVYKGELEDGTVVAVKSAKVGNIKSTEQPLMLYEYISNGTLSDHLHGKFSTFLDWKTRLRIALQTAEALTYLHSAAHTPIYHRDVKSTNILLDDDFNAKVADFGLSRLACPGLSHVSTCAQGTLGYLDPEYYRNYQLTDKSDVYSYGVVLLELLTSQKAIDFSRDQDDVNLAIYVSVRANNGAIMEVVDQRLFSKEPAGNILASIKLFLELGLACLREKKGDRPAMKDVVQELHCIIQVLDHEVVQN
;
A
#
# COMPACT_ATOMS: atom_id res chain seq x y z
N MET A 1 20.20 24.89 20.73
CA MET A 1 19.84 23.87 21.74
C MET A 1 18.49 23.29 21.36
N LEU A 2 18.47 22.12 20.73
CA LEU A 2 17.22 21.40 20.42
C LEU A 2 17.17 20.17 21.31
N LYS A 3 16.08 20.06 22.06
CA LYS A 3 15.81 18.99 23.03
C LYS A 3 15.87 17.63 22.34
N LYS A 4 16.58 16.69 22.96
CA LYS A 4 16.53 15.26 22.63
C LYS A 4 15.09 14.78 22.79
N ASN A 5 14.54 14.24 21.71
CA ASN A 5 13.33 13.44 21.73
C ASN A 5 13.78 11.97 21.76
N ASP A 6 13.23 11.15 22.65
CA ASP A 6 13.52 9.71 22.82
C ASP A 6 12.99 8.82 21.67
N GLY A 7 12.98 9.34 20.44
CA GLY A 7 12.90 8.51 19.23
C GLY A 7 14.30 8.07 18.85
N LYS A 8 14.49 6.80 18.46
CA LYS A 8 15.77 6.33 17.90
C LYS A 8 16.25 7.33 16.83
N SER A 9 17.32 8.07 17.13
CA SER A 9 17.89 9.04 16.21
C SER A 9 18.31 8.33 14.93
N ALA A 10 18.05 8.94 13.78
CA ALA A 10 18.57 8.45 12.51
C ALA A 10 20.10 8.33 12.61
N ARG A 11 20.63 7.14 12.32
CA ARG A 11 22.08 6.89 12.28
C ARG A 11 22.62 7.40 10.96
N MET A 12 23.68 8.20 11.01
CA MET A 12 24.41 8.62 9.82
C MET A 12 25.39 7.52 9.41
N PHE A 13 25.36 7.12 8.15
CA PHE A 13 26.26 6.12 7.58
C PHE A 13 27.22 6.76 6.58
N HIS A 14 28.48 6.32 6.57
CA HIS A 14 29.43 6.79 5.56
C HIS A 14 29.20 6.07 4.23
N LEU A 15 29.34 6.77 3.10
CA LEU A 15 29.17 6.17 1.77
C LEU A 15 30.03 4.92 1.55
N LYS A 16 31.25 4.87 2.13
CA LYS A 16 32.12 3.69 2.06
C LYS A 16 31.49 2.46 2.71
N GLU A 17 30.83 2.63 3.85
CA GLU A 17 30.12 1.58 4.58
C GLU A 17 28.94 1.06 3.76
N VAL A 18 28.12 1.96 3.21
CA VAL A 18 26.96 1.61 2.38
C VAL A 18 27.39 0.93 1.07
N LYS A 19 28.47 1.40 0.46
CA LYS A 19 29.03 0.79 -0.76
C LYS A 19 29.57 -0.62 -0.48
N LYS A 20 30.22 -0.84 0.66
CA LYS A 20 30.66 -2.18 1.09
C LYS A 20 29.45 -3.10 1.31
N ALA A 21 28.45 -2.62 2.06
CA ALA A 21 27.25 -3.38 2.38
C ALA A 21 26.46 -3.83 1.13
N THR A 22 26.42 -3.00 0.09
CA THR A 22 25.71 -3.26 -1.18
C THR A 22 26.58 -3.92 -2.26
N LYS A 23 27.82 -4.32 -1.93
CA LYS A 23 28.82 -4.83 -2.89
C LYS A 23 29.04 -3.91 -4.08
N GLY A 24 29.08 -2.60 -3.83
CA GLY A 24 29.25 -1.58 -4.85
C GLY A 24 27.97 -1.25 -5.63
N PHE A 25 26.80 -1.32 -5.00
CA PHE A 25 25.50 -1.16 -5.66
C PHE A 25 25.30 -2.18 -6.78
N SER A 26 25.62 -3.44 -6.48
CA SER A 26 25.61 -4.50 -7.49
C SER A 26 24.20 -4.86 -7.95
N LYS A 27 24.04 -5.21 -9.22
CA LYS A 27 22.73 -5.52 -9.84
C LYS A 27 22.07 -6.76 -9.23
N ASP A 28 22.85 -7.73 -8.74
CA ASP A 28 22.34 -8.92 -8.02
C ASP A 28 21.72 -8.57 -6.65
N ARG A 29 21.96 -7.36 -6.15
CA ARG A 29 21.42 -6.86 -4.88
C ARG A 29 20.18 -6.00 -5.07
N VAL A 30 19.69 -5.78 -6.29
CA VAL A 30 18.50 -4.93 -6.53
C VAL A 30 17.24 -5.62 -6.03
N LEU A 31 16.53 -4.96 -5.11
CA LEU A 31 15.24 -5.38 -4.58
C LEU A 31 14.07 -4.81 -5.40
N GLY A 32 14.26 -3.60 -5.94
CA GLY A 32 13.26 -2.92 -6.74
C GLY A 32 13.83 -1.68 -7.44
N SER A 33 13.18 -1.27 -8.52
CA SER A 33 13.51 -0.06 -9.29
C SER A 33 12.22 0.68 -9.65
N GLY A 34 12.24 2.01 -9.53
CA GLY A 34 11.07 2.84 -9.83
C GLY A 34 11.43 4.29 -10.11
N GLY A 35 10.40 5.14 -10.26
CA GLY A 35 10.56 6.57 -10.58
C GLY A 35 11.41 7.36 -9.57
N PHE A 36 11.52 6.87 -8.33
CA PHE A 36 12.26 7.52 -7.24
C PHE A 36 13.67 6.93 -7.01
N GLY A 37 14.09 5.97 -7.84
CA GLY A 37 15.42 5.37 -7.76
C GLY A 37 15.42 3.87 -7.59
N GLU A 38 16.57 3.34 -7.15
CA GLU A 38 16.80 1.90 -6.98
C GLU A 38 16.97 1.57 -5.50
N VAL A 39 16.45 0.41 -5.10
CA VAL A 39 16.58 -0.13 -3.74
C VAL A 39 17.44 -1.38 -3.79
N TYR A 40 18.46 -1.44 -2.94
CA TYR A 40 19.42 -2.53 -2.87
C TYR A 40 19.38 -3.23 -1.52
N LYS A 41 19.59 -4.55 -1.51
CA LYS A 41 19.86 -5.33 -0.31
C LYS A 41 21.30 -5.11 0.14
N GLY A 42 21.48 -4.57 1.34
CA GLY A 42 22.76 -4.40 1.99
C GLY A 42 22.93 -5.34 3.18
N GLU A 43 24.17 -5.61 3.56
CA GLU A 43 24.54 -6.31 4.79
C GLU A 43 25.65 -5.52 5.48
N LEU A 44 25.36 -4.99 6.67
CA LEU A 44 26.30 -4.21 7.46
C LEU A 44 27.37 -5.12 8.09
N GLU A 45 28.44 -4.53 8.64
CA GLU A 45 29.57 -5.31 9.20
C GLU A 45 29.18 -6.18 10.40
N ASP A 46 28.12 -5.80 11.12
CA ASP A 46 27.56 -6.57 12.23
C ASP A 46 26.59 -7.68 11.78
N GLY A 47 26.43 -7.89 10.47
CA GLY A 47 25.51 -8.86 9.87
C GLY A 47 24.08 -8.35 9.71
N THR A 48 23.78 -7.12 10.13
CA THR A 48 22.43 -6.54 9.97
C THR A 48 22.11 -6.36 8.48
N VAL A 49 21.02 -6.98 8.05
CA VAL A 49 20.52 -6.83 6.67
C VAL A 49 19.68 -5.57 6.57
N VAL A 50 19.94 -4.74 5.56
CA VAL A 50 19.30 -3.44 5.35
C VAL A 50 18.81 -3.29 3.91
N ALA A 51 17.82 -2.42 3.72
CA ALA A 51 17.42 -1.93 2.40
C ALA A 51 17.99 -0.54 2.18
N VAL A 52 18.75 -0.35 1.10
CA VAL A 52 19.41 0.92 0.74
C VAL A 52 18.70 1.52 -0.45
N LYS A 53 17.96 2.61 -0.25
CA LYS A 53 17.34 3.37 -1.34
C LYS A 53 18.30 4.46 -1.81
N SER A 54 18.68 4.39 -3.08
CA SER A 54 19.41 5.46 -3.77
C SER A 54 18.43 6.33 -4.54
N ALA A 55 18.26 7.58 -4.10
CA ALA A 55 17.37 8.52 -4.78
C ALA A 55 18.02 9.06 -6.06
N LYS A 56 17.31 8.96 -7.18
CA LYS A 56 17.72 9.64 -8.42
C LYS A 56 17.39 11.13 -8.33
N VAL A 57 18.40 11.98 -8.15
CA VAL A 57 18.26 13.45 -8.15
C VAL A 57 18.44 13.98 -9.58
N GLY A 58 17.40 13.89 -10.40
CA GLY A 58 17.38 14.48 -11.76
C GLY A 58 18.49 13.98 -12.70
N ASN A 59 18.74 14.74 -13.78
CA ASN A 59 19.78 14.45 -14.79
C ASN A 59 21.20 14.85 -14.34
N ILE A 60 21.41 15.12 -13.05
CA ILE A 60 22.70 15.57 -12.54
C ILE A 60 23.49 14.33 -12.13
N LYS A 61 24.60 14.06 -12.85
CA LYS A 61 25.65 13.14 -12.39
C LYS A 61 26.39 13.75 -11.18
N SER A 62 25.69 14.09 -10.10
CA SER A 62 26.33 14.56 -8.88
C SER A 62 26.73 13.39 -8.01
N THR A 63 27.89 13.52 -7.37
CA THR A 63 28.48 12.57 -6.42
C THR A 63 27.76 12.57 -5.05
N GLU A 64 26.62 13.24 -4.94
CA GLU A 64 25.87 13.52 -3.70
C GLU A 64 24.43 13.00 -3.77
N GLN A 65 24.26 11.76 -4.24
CA GLN A 65 22.94 11.11 -4.17
C GLN A 65 22.61 10.79 -2.72
N PRO A 66 21.48 11.27 -2.17
CA PRO A 66 21.09 10.92 -0.81
C PRO A 66 20.70 9.44 -0.77
N LEU A 67 21.34 8.73 0.17
CA LEU A 67 21.09 7.32 0.45
C LEU A 67 20.28 7.21 1.73
N MET A 68 19.21 6.43 1.68
CA MET A 68 18.38 6.14 2.84
C MET A 68 18.48 4.66 3.17
N LEU A 69 18.81 4.34 4.42
CA LEU A 69 18.91 2.98 4.92
C LEU A 69 17.66 2.67 5.75
N TYR A 70 17.04 1.55 5.46
CA TYR A 70 15.87 1.02 6.13
C TYR A 70 16.17 -0.39 6.63
N GLU A 71 15.35 -0.86 7.57
CA GLU A 71 15.28 -2.29 7.85
C GLU A 71 14.94 -3.06 6.57
N TYR A 72 15.51 -4.26 6.42
CA TYR A 72 15.16 -5.15 5.33
C TYR A 72 13.90 -5.93 5.66
N ILE A 73 12.91 -5.89 4.77
CA ILE A 73 11.66 -6.63 4.88
C ILE A 73 11.70 -7.83 3.93
N SER A 74 11.57 -9.04 4.49
CA SER A 74 12.00 -10.30 3.87
C SER A 74 11.05 -10.86 2.82
N ASN A 75 9.73 -10.75 3.02
CA ASN A 75 8.72 -11.32 2.12
C ASN A 75 8.34 -10.39 0.95
N GLY A 76 9.14 -9.36 0.66
CA GLY A 76 8.92 -8.50 -0.51
C GLY A 76 7.64 -7.67 -0.42
N THR A 77 7.00 -7.41 -1.56
CA THR A 77 5.81 -6.55 -1.65
C THR A 77 4.51 -7.35 -1.71
N LEU A 78 3.38 -6.74 -1.34
CA LEU A 78 2.06 -7.35 -1.51
C LEU A 78 1.78 -7.71 -2.98
N SER A 79 2.20 -6.87 -3.93
CA SER A 79 2.07 -7.15 -5.38
C SER A 79 2.81 -8.43 -5.78
N ASP A 80 3.99 -8.69 -5.19
CA ASP A 80 4.76 -9.91 -5.47
C ASP A 80 3.98 -11.20 -5.12
N HIS A 81 3.19 -11.17 -4.04
CA HIS A 81 2.35 -12.30 -3.61
C HIS A 81 1.06 -12.43 -4.39
N LEU A 82 0.42 -11.31 -4.77
CA LEU A 82 -0.84 -11.35 -5.51
C LEU A 82 -0.64 -11.70 -6.99
N HIS A 83 0.45 -11.25 -7.62
CA HIS A 83 0.63 -11.27 -9.08
C HIS A 83 1.73 -12.21 -9.57
N GLY A 84 2.18 -13.14 -8.72
CA GLY A 84 2.87 -14.36 -9.16
C GLY A 84 4.40 -14.34 -9.13
N LYS A 85 5.04 -13.53 -8.29
CA LYS A 85 6.48 -13.68 -8.01
C LYS A 85 6.75 -14.77 -6.97
N PHE A 86 5.84 -14.95 -6.01
CA PHE A 86 5.90 -16.00 -5.01
C PHE A 86 4.81 -17.06 -5.25
N SER A 87 5.09 -18.30 -4.87
CA SER A 87 4.11 -19.40 -4.87
C SER A 87 3.21 -19.39 -3.63
N THR A 88 3.56 -18.61 -2.60
CA THR A 88 2.80 -18.53 -1.36
C THR A 88 1.41 -17.96 -1.61
N PHE A 89 0.40 -18.67 -1.12
CA PHE A 89 -0.98 -18.21 -1.17
C PHE A 89 -1.33 -17.43 0.09
N LEU A 90 -1.75 -16.17 -0.07
CA LEU A 90 -2.33 -15.38 1.02
C LEU A 90 -3.80 -15.77 1.19
N ASP A 91 -4.10 -16.49 2.28
CA ASP A 91 -5.47 -16.84 2.64
C ASP A 91 -6.31 -15.62 3.05
N TRP A 92 -7.62 -15.82 3.19
CA TRP A 92 -8.54 -14.71 3.45
C TRP A 92 -8.23 -13.96 4.75
N LYS A 93 -7.88 -14.69 5.82
CA LYS A 93 -7.55 -14.11 7.11
C LYS A 93 -6.27 -13.26 7.04
N THR A 94 -5.27 -13.71 6.30
CA THR A 94 -4.03 -12.95 6.06
C THR A 94 -4.29 -11.71 5.23
N ARG A 95 -5.13 -11.78 4.19
CA ARG A 95 -5.51 -10.61 3.39
C ARG A 95 -6.26 -9.56 4.20
N LEU A 96 -7.18 -9.97 5.07
CA LEU A 96 -7.87 -9.07 5.99
C LEU A 96 -6.91 -8.41 6.99
N ARG A 97 -5.95 -9.17 7.53
CA ARG A 97 -4.91 -8.62 8.42
C ARG A 97 -4.05 -7.57 7.72
N ILE A 98 -3.61 -7.85 6.49
CA ILE A 98 -2.82 -6.91 5.66
C ILE A 98 -3.63 -5.65 5.38
N ALA A 99 -4.91 -5.79 5.03
CA ALA A 99 -5.82 -4.66 4.81
C ALA A 99 -5.91 -3.79 6.07
N LEU A 100 -6.20 -4.40 7.22
CA LEU A 100 -6.32 -3.72 8.50
C LEU A 100 -5.05 -2.96 8.89
N GLN A 101 -3.89 -3.62 8.89
CA GLN A 101 -2.61 -3.00 9.27
C GLN A 101 -2.23 -1.85 8.34
N THR A 102 -2.54 -1.99 7.04
CA THR A 102 -2.34 -0.89 6.08
C THR A 102 -3.28 0.29 6.39
N ALA A 103 -4.54 0.03 6.73
CA ALA A 103 -5.49 1.07 7.10
C ALA A 103 -5.13 1.77 8.42
N GLU A 104 -4.63 1.03 9.40
CA GLU A 104 -4.11 1.57 10.67
C GLU A 104 -2.91 2.49 10.42
N ALA A 105 -1.97 2.07 9.56
CA ALA A 105 -0.83 2.89 9.17
C ALA A 105 -1.28 4.20 8.49
N LEU A 106 -2.22 4.15 7.56
CA LEU A 106 -2.77 5.35 6.91
C LEU A 106 -3.54 6.24 7.90
N THR A 107 -4.32 5.65 8.81
CA THR A 107 -5.00 6.38 9.89
C THR A 107 -4.00 7.12 10.76
N TYR A 108 -2.89 6.48 11.11
CA TYR A 108 -1.81 7.11 11.86
C TYR A 108 -1.25 8.32 11.11
N LEU A 109 -0.94 8.17 9.81
CA LEU A 109 -0.42 9.26 8.99
C LEU A 109 -1.40 10.44 8.89
N HIS A 110 -2.69 10.17 8.72
CA HIS A 110 -3.70 11.21 8.51
C HIS A 110 -4.14 11.92 9.80
N SER A 111 -4.15 11.22 10.93
CA SER A 111 -4.82 11.72 12.15
C SER A 111 -3.96 11.71 13.42
N ALA A 112 -3.01 10.79 13.55
CA ALA A 112 -2.24 10.63 14.80
C ALA A 112 -0.85 11.26 14.74
N ALA A 113 -0.31 11.50 13.55
CA ALA A 113 0.93 12.24 13.36
C ALA A 113 0.78 13.70 13.82
N HIS A 114 1.86 14.28 14.37
CA HIS A 114 1.87 15.68 14.84
C HIS A 114 1.42 16.67 13.76
N THR A 115 1.79 16.40 12.51
CA THR A 115 1.26 17.06 11.33
C THR A 115 0.79 15.96 10.39
N PRO A 116 -0.48 15.97 9.93
CA PRO A 116 -0.97 14.96 9.00
C PRO A 116 -0.06 14.82 7.78
N ILE A 117 0.18 13.57 7.36
CA ILE A 117 1.01 13.21 6.20
C ILE A 117 0.10 12.52 5.19
N TYR A 118 0.04 13.03 3.96
CA TYR A 118 -0.60 12.35 2.84
C TYR A 118 0.45 11.55 2.08
N HIS A 119 0.23 10.23 1.96
CA HIS A 119 1.19 9.30 1.39
C HIS A 119 1.38 9.54 -0.12
N ARG A 120 0.26 9.68 -0.85
CA ARG A 120 0.13 10.06 -2.27
C ARG A 120 0.55 9.00 -3.29
N ASP A 121 1.11 7.87 -2.83
CA ASP A 121 1.47 6.72 -3.68
C ASP A 121 1.12 5.38 -2.99
N VAL A 122 -0.08 5.27 -2.43
CA VAL A 122 -0.56 4.01 -1.84
C VAL A 122 -0.83 3.00 -2.97
N LYS A 123 -0.16 1.85 -2.95
CA LYS A 123 -0.29 0.77 -3.93
C LYS A 123 0.32 -0.52 -3.38
N SER A 124 -0.04 -1.66 -3.97
CA SER A 124 0.44 -2.98 -3.53
C SER A 124 1.97 -3.17 -3.63
N THR A 125 2.67 -2.42 -4.49
CA THR A 125 4.15 -2.43 -4.56
C THR A 125 4.84 -1.61 -3.47
N ASN A 126 4.08 -0.75 -2.76
CA ASN A 126 4.55 0.06 -1.63
C ASN A 126 4.07 -0.49 -0.28
N ILE A 127 3.49 -1.69 -0.26
CA ILE A 127 3.10 -2.41 0.96
C ILE A 127 4.04 -3.61 1.06
N LEU A 128 4.96 -3.58 2.01
CA LEU A 128 5.92 -4.65 2.26
C LEU A 128 5.38 -5.63 3.30
N LEU A 129 5.76 -6.90 3.19
CA LEU A 129 5.35 -7.96 4.11
C LEU A 129 6.57 -8.51 4.85
N ASP A 130 6.53 -8.55 6.18
CA ASP A 130 7.58 -9.18 7.00
C ASP A 130 7.43 -10.71 7.06
N ASP A 131 8.28 -11.38 7.86
CA ASP A 131 8.32 -12.84 7.98
C ASP A 131 6.96 -13.46 8.40
N ASP A 132 6.16 -12.71 9.16
CA ASP A 132 4.84 -13.13 9.66
C ASP A 132 3.68 -12.60 8.77
N PHE A 133 4.01 -12.07 7.60
CA PHE A 133 3.09 -11.39 6.68
C PHE A 133 2.38 -10.18 7.30
N ASN A 134 3.01 -9.49 8.24
CA ASN A 134 2.51 -8.19 8.68
C ASN A 134 2.87 -7.12 7.65
N ALA A 135 1.92 -6.21 7.42
CA ALA A 135 2.05 -5.16 6.43
C ALA A 135 2.83 -3.95 6.99
N LYS A 136 3.75 -3.42 6.18
CA LYS A 136 4.47 -2.16 6.41
C LYS A 136 4.33 -1.27 5.17
N VAL A 137 3.75 -0.08 5.36
CA VAL A 137 3.64 0.93 4.30
C VAL A 137 5.01 1.57 4.08
N ALA A 138 5.45 1.63 2.82
CA ALA A 138 6.75 2.09 2.40
C ALA A 138 6.64 3.15 1.29
N ASP A 139 7.77 3.79 1.01
CA ASP A 139 7.97 4.81 -0.03
C ASP A 139 7.17 6.12 0.11
N PHE A 140 7.66 6.95 1.03
CA PHE A 140 7.17 8.31 1.25
C PHE A 140 7.74 9.35 0.27
N GLY A 141 8.30 8.92 -0.87
CA GLY A 141 8.97 9.81 -1.83
C GLY A 141 8.08 10.89 -2.44
N LEU A 142 6.77 10.63 -2.52
CA LEU A 142 5.76 11.60 -2.98
C LEU A 142 4.99 12.29 -1.85
N SER A 143 5.23 11.89 -0.61
CA SER A 143 4.40 12.31 0.50
C SER A 143 4.46 13.81 0.74
N ARG A 144 3.39 14.32 1.34
CA ARG A 144 3.23 15.75 1.63
C ARG A 144 2.66 15.92 3.03
N LEU A 145 3.19 16.91 3.75
CA LEU A 145 2.59 17.35 4.99
C LEU A 145 1.36 18.19 4.68
N ALA A 146 0.31 18.01 5.47
CA ALA A 146 -0.84 18.91 5.46
C ALA A 146 -0.41 20.30 5.97
N CYS A 147 -0.97 21.33 5.35
CA CYS A 147 -0.77 22.70 5.80
C CYS A 147 -1.82 23.05 6.87
N PRO A 148 -1.42 23.45 8.08
CA PRO A 148 -2.36 23.84 9.13
C PRO A 148 -3.34 24.92 8.64
N GLY A 149 -4.63 24.72 8.93
CA GLY A 149 -5.69 25.67 8.55
C GLY A 149 -6.20 25.57 7.11
N LEU A 150 -5.65 24.68 6.28
CA LEU A 150 -6.13 24.43 4.92
C LEU A 150 -6.89 23.11 4.84
N SER A 151 -7.94 23.08 4.00
CA SER A 151 -8.73 21.86 3.71
C SER A 151 -8.07 20.93 2.71
N HIS A 152 -7.06 21.40 1.98
CA HIS A 152 -6.36 20.65 0.94
C HIS A 152 -4.96 21.23 0.69
N VAL A 153 -4.13 20.47 -0.01
CA VAL A 153 -2.84 20.92 -0.55
C VAL A 153 -2.96 21.06 -2.06
N SER A 154 -2.81 22.26 -2.60
CA SER A 154 -2.79 22.48 -4.05
C SER A 154 -1.43 22.06 -4.62
N THR A 155 -1.40 21.04 -5.48
CA THR A 155 -0.15 20.49 -6.02
C THR A 155 -0.39 19.74 -7.33
N CYS A 156 0.59 19.71 -8.23
CA CYS A 156 0.50 18.97 -9.50
C CYS A 156 0.12 17.51 -9.25
N ALA A 157 -0.82 16.97 -10.02
CA ALA A 157 -1.23 15.58 -9.87
C ALA A 157 -0.02 14.63 -10.08
N GLN A 158 0.27 13.83 -9.07
CA GLN A 158 1.33 12.83 -9.03
C GLN A 158 0.81 11.61 -8.29
N GLY A 159 1.19 10.43 -8.74
CA GLY A 159 0.79 9.13 -8.22
C GLY A 159 0.95 8.05 -9.29
N THR A 160 0.51 6.83 -8.98
CA THR A 160 0.62 5.69 -9.91
C THR A 160 -0.69 5.49 -10.68
N LEU A 161 -0.59 5.24 -11.98
CA LEU A 161 -1.74 4.93 -12.84
C LEU A 161 -2.53 3.73 -12.28
N GLY A 162 -3.86 3.83 -12.27
CA GLY A 162 -4.77 2.85 -11.67
C GLY A 162 -5.14 3.17 -10.22
N TYR A 163 -4.23 3.78 -9.45
CA TYR A 163 -4.45 4.15 -8.04
C TYR A 163 -4.77 5.63 -7.85
N LEU A 164 -4.50 6.45 -8.85
CA LEU A 164 -4.63 7.90 -8.76
C LEU A 164 -6.10 8.32 -8.61
N ASP A 165 -6.38 9.09 -7.56
CA ASP A 165 -7.68 9.70 -7.31
C ASP A 165 -8.13 10.59 -8.49
N PRO A 166 -9.26 10.27 -9.14
CA PRO A 166 -9.74 11.01 -10.31
C PRO A 166 -10.15 12.44 -9.99
N GLU A 167 -10.64 12.72 -8.78
CA GLU A 167 -11.03 14.08 -8.39
C GLU A 167 -9.78 14.95 -8.21
N TYR A 168 -8.79 14.46 -7.45
CA TYR A 168 -7.49 15.11 -7.28
C TYR A 168 -6.77 15.33 -8.61
N TYR A 169 -6.80 14.35 -9.52
CA TYR A 169 -6.22 14.52 -10.86
C TYR A 169 -6.86 15.70 -11.62
N ARG A 170 -8.18 15.89 -11.50
CA ARG A 170 -8.92 16.94 -12.22
C ARG A 170 -8.76 18.32 -11.59
N ASN A 171 -8.75 18.42 -10.27
CA ASN A 171 -8.80 19.71 -9.57
C ASN A 171 -7.50 20.11 -8.86
N TYR A 172 -6.47 19.26 -8.87
CA TYR A 172 -5.17 19.48 -8.22
C TYR A 172 -5.24 19.69 -6.70
N GLN A 173 -6.35 19.28 -6.05
CA GLN A 173 -6.54 19.38 -4.60
C GLN A 173 -6.24 18.05 -3.93
N LEU A 174 -5.05 17.93 -3.34
CA LEU A 174 -4.66 16.76 -2.57
C LEU A 174 -5.29 16.81 -1.18
N THR A 175 -5.89 15.69 -0.75
CA THR A 175 -6.47 15.49 0.58
C THR A 175 -6.14 14.09 1.10
N ASP A 176 -6.44 13.82 2.36
CA ASP A 176 -6.42 12.46 2.94
C ASP A 176 -7.28 11.48 2.11
N LYS A 177 -8.39 11.97 1.54
CA LYS A 177 -9.30 11.17 0.71
C LYS A 177 -8.69 10.70 -0.61
N SER A 178 -7.59 11.30 -1.05
CA SER A 178 -6.85 10.81 -2.22
C SER A 178 -6.12 9.51 -1.90
N ASP A 179 -5.57 9.37 -0.69
CA ASP A 179 -5.00 8.10 -0.22
C ASP A 179 -6.10 7.06 0.02
N VAL A 180 -7.29 7.47 0.49
CA VAL A 180 -8.45 6.57 0.67
C VAL A 180 -8.84 5.92 -0.66
N TYR A 181 -8.88 6.69 -1.76
CA TYR A 181 -9.17 6.14 -3.09
C TYR A 181 -8.12 5.10 -3.50
N SER A 182 -6.84 5.45 -3.38
CA SER A 182 -5.74 4.54 -3.71
C SER A 182 -5.76 3.27 -2.86
N TYR A 183 -6.12 3.38 -1.57
CA TYR A 183 -6.33 2.24 -0.68
C TYR A 183 -7.52 1.37 -1.11
N GLY A 184 -8.61 1.97 -1.59
CA GLY A 184 -9.74 1.24 -2.18
C GLY A 184 -9.32 0.34 -3.34
N VAL A 185 -8.40 0.78 -4.19
CA VAL A 185 -7.82 -0.07 -5.25
C VAL A 185 -7.03 -1.24 -4.68
N VAL A 186 -6.25 -1.03 -3.61
CA VAL A 186 -5.53 -2.10 -2.91
C VAL A 186 -6.50 -3.12 -2.31
N LEU A 187 -7.62 -2.70 -1.75
CA LEU A 187 -8.67 -3.62 -1.28
C LEU A 187 -9.19 -4.49 -2.43
N LEU A 188 -9.42 -3.91 -3.62
CA LEU A 188 -9.82 -4.70 -4.79
C LEU A 188 -8.73 -5.67 -5.24
N GLU A 189 -7.45 -5.28 -5.21
CA GLU A 189 -6.36 -6.21 -5.52
C GLU A 189 -6.31 -7.38 -4.50
N LEU A 190 -6.47 -7.08 -3.21
CA LEU A 190 -6.56 -8.11 -2.16
C LEU A 190 -7.77 -9.03 -2.36
N LEU A 191 -8.89 -8.54 -2.85
CA LEU A 191 -10.07 -9.38 -3.06
C LEU A 191 -9.97 -10.24 -4.33
N THR A 192 -9.44 -9.67 -5.41
CA THR A 192 -9.50 -10.26 -6.75
C THR A 192 -8.20 -10.96 -7.17
N SER A 193 -7.08 -10.67 -6.51
CA SER A 193 -5.71 -11.00 -6.95
C SER A 193 -5.36 -10.51 -8.36
N GLN A 194 -6.09 -9.54 -8.88
CA GLN A 194 -5.83 -8.99 -10.21
C GLN A 194 -5.05 -7.68 -10.12
N LYS A 195 -4.43 -7.27 -11.24
CA LYS A 195 -3.64 -6.02 -11.31
C LYS A 195 -4.55 -4.81 -11.39
N ALA A 196 -4.15 -3.71 -10.74
CA ALA A 196 -4.83 -2.42 -10.85
C ALA A 196 -4.97 -1.91 -12.30
N ILE A 197 -3.94 -2.12 -13.13
CA ILE A 197 -3.97 -1.88 -14.57
C ILE A 197 -3.57 -3.18 -15.28
N ASP A 198 -4.46 -3.67 -16.15
CA ASP A 198 -4.24 -4.90 -16.90
C ASP A 198 -4.63 -4.72 -18.37
N PHE A 199 -3.62 -4.59 -19.24
CA PHE A 199 -3.82 -4.44 -20.68
C PHE A 199 -4.22 -5.74 -21.39
N SER A 200 -4.30 -6.87 -20.67
CA SER A 200 -4.81 -8.13 -21.23
C SER A 200 -6.33 -8.24 -21.15
N ARG A 201 -7.01 -7.37 -20.37
CA ARG A 201 -8.47 -7.24 -20.36
C ARG A 201 -8.96 -6.42 -21.56
N ASP A 202 -10.27 -6.44 -21.75
CA ASP A 202 -10.95 -5.58 -22.74
C ASP A 202 -10.65 -4.09 -22.49
N GLN A 203 -10.73 -3.29 -23.55
CA GLN A 203 -10.30 -1.88 -23.56
C GLN A 203 -10.99 -1.04 -22.47
N ASP A 204 -12.26 -1.34 -22.16
CA ASP A 204 -13.04 -0.65 -21.13
C ASP A 204 -12.78 -1.18 -19.71
N ASP A 205 -12.14 -2.35 -19.59
CA ASP A 205 -11.93 -3.09 -18.33
C ASP A 205 -10.46 -3.04 -17.83
N VAL A 206 -9.59 -2.30 -18.53
CA VAL A 206 -8.16 -2.17 -18.19
C VAL A 206 -7.94 -1.73 -16.74
N ASN A 207 -8.77 -0.81 -16.24
CA ASN A 207 -8.68 -0.30 -14.88
C ASN A 207 -9.53 -1.16 -13.92
N LEU A 208 -8.88 -1.76 -12.91
CA LEU A 208 -9.52 -2.67 -11.95
C LEU A 208 -10.70 -2.01 -11.20
N ALA A 209 -10.57 -0.75 -10.80
CA ALA A 209 -11.64 -0.06 -10.09
C ALA A 209 -12.88 0.11 -10.96
N ILE A 210 -12.71 0.40 -12.25
CA ILE A 210 -13.81 0.50 -13.22
C ILE A 210 -14.43 -0.89 -13.44
N TYR A 211 -13.60 -1.88 -13.78
CA TYR A 211 -14.02 -3.25 -14.05
C TYR A 211 -14.86 -3.83 -12.89
N VAL A 212 -14.35 -3.76 -11.65
CA VAL A 212 -15.07 -4.29 -10.48
C VAL A 212 -16.34 -3.50 -10.20
N SER A 213 -16.34 -2.17 -10.36
CA SER A 213 -17.54 -1.34 -10.15
C SER A 213 -18.67 -1.71 -11.13
N VAL A 214 -18.34 -1.98 -12.40
CA VAL A 214 -19.31 -2.43 -13.41
C VAL A 214 -19.88 -3.79 -13.03
N ARG A 215 -19.04 -4.75 -12.66
CA ARG A 215 -19.48 -6.09 -12.23
C ARG A 215 -20.33 -6.04 -10.98
N ALA A 216 -19.99 -5.17 -10.02
CA ALA A 216 -20.77 -4.95 -8.82
C ALA A 216 -22.17 -4.42 -9.13
N ASN A 217 -22.28 -3.40 -9.99
CA ASN A 217 -23.57 -2.83 -10.40
C ASN A 217 -24.45 -3.83 -11.16
N ASN A 218 -23.85 -4.80 -11.85
CA ASN A 218 -24.56 -5.85 -12.57
C ASN A 218 -24.90 -7.07 -11.70
N GLY A 219 -24.58 -7.05 -10.40
CA GLY A 219 -24.81 -8.18 -9.49
C GLY A 219 -23.83 -9.35 -9.65
N ALA A 220 -22.77 -9.16 -10.43
CA ALA A 220 -21.77 -10.17 -10.80
C ALA A 220 -20.52 -10.14 -9.90
N ILE A 221 -20.68 -9.76 -8.63
CA ILE A 221 -19.58 -9.56 -7.66
C ILE A 221 -18.72 -10.81 -7.51
N MET A 222 -19.35 -11.98 -7.44
CA MET A 222 -18.65 -13.23 -7.14
C MET A 222 -17.72 -13.68 -8.29
N GLU A 223 -17.92 -13.15 -9.50
CA GLU A 223 -17.07 -13.45 -10.67
C GLU A 223 -15.68 -12.84 -10.55
N VAL A 224 -15.55 -11.70 -9.84
CA VAL A 224 -14.27 -10.99 -9.74
C VAL A 224 -13.42 -11.44 -8.56
N VAL A 225 -14.03 -12.09 -7.56
CA VAL A 225 -13.34 -12.57 -6.36
C VAL A 225 -12.34 -13.67 -6.73
N ASP A 226 -11.16 -13.67 -6.11
CA ASP A 226 -10.19 -14.75 -6.28
C ASP A 226 -10.79 -16.08 -5.83
N GLN A 227 -11.04 -16.97 -6.80
CA GLN A 227 -11.72 -18.24 -6.57
C GLN A 227 -10.96 -19.17 -5.61
N ARG A 228 -9.65 -18.95 -5.43
CA ARG A 228 -8.84 -19.70 -4.45
C ARG A 228 -9.20 -19.37 -3.01
N LEU A 229 -9.92 -18.28 -2.76
CA LEU A 229 -10.44 -17.92 -1.43
C LEU A 229 -11.62 -18.81 -1.01
N PHE A 230 -12.24 -19.53 -1.94
CA PHE A 230 -13.35 -20.42 -1.65
C PHE A 230 -12.89 -21.88 -1.52
N SER A 231 -13.37 -22.55 -0.47
CA SER A 231 -13.47 -24.01 -0.43
C SER A 231 -14.58 -24.49 -1.36
N LYS A 232 -14.67 -25.82 -1.59
CA LYS A 232 -15.76 -26.42 -2.40
C LYS A 232 -17.15 -26.01 -1.90
N GLU A 233 -17.30 -25.85 -0.59
CA GLU A 233 -18.47 -25.27 0.06
C GLU A 233 -17.98 -24.16 1.01
N PRO A 234 -18.08 -22.88 0.62
CA PRO A 234 -17.65 -21.78 1.46
C PRO A 234 -18.66 -21.50 2.56
N ALA A 235 -18.19 -21.35 3.80
CA ALA A 235 -19.01 -21.01 4.95
C ALA A 235 -19.67 -19.63 4.79
N GLY A 236 -20.85 -19.46 5.39
CA GLY A 236 -21.69 -18.26 5.20
C GLY A 236 -21.01 -16.97 5.67
N ASN A 237 -20.24 -17.05 6.75
CA ASN A 237 -19.40 -15.97 7.29
C ASN A 237 -18.30 -15.52 6.31
N ILE A 238 -17.64 -16.44 5.59
CA ILE A 238 -16.63 -16.12 4.58
C ILE A 238 -17.28 -15.30 3.47
N LEU A 239 -18.43 -15.76 2.97
CA LEU A 239 -19.16 -15.05 1.92
C LEU A 239 -19.65 -13.68 2.39
N ALA A 240 -20.17 -13.57 3.62
CA ALA A 240 -20.60 -12.31 4.21
C ALA A 240 -19.43 -11.33 4.36
N SER A 241 -18.30 -11.78 4.91
CA SER A 241 -17.10 -10.96 5.09
C SER A 241 -16.53 -10.46 3.75
N ILE A 242 -16.54 -11.29 2.71
CA ILE A 242 -16.13 -10.91 1.34
C ILE A 242 -17.03 -9.81 0.77
N LYS A 243 -18.36 -9.94 0.93
CA LYS A 243 -19.31 -8.93 0.44
C LYS A 243 -19.12 -7.59 1.13
N LEU A 244 -19.03 -7.59 2.46
CA LEU A 244 -18.77 -6.39 3.26
C LEU A 244 -17.43 -5.74 2.88
N PHE A 245 -16.39 -6.56 2.67
CA PHE A 245 -15.07 -6.07 2.25
C PHE A 245 -15.10 -5.42 0.86
N LEU A 246 -15.85 -5.99 -0.10
CA LEU A 246 -16.05 -5.35 -1.39
C LEU A 246 -16.80 -4.03 -1.26
N GLU A 247 -17.89 -3.99 -0.50
CA GLU A 247 -18.68 -2.78 -0.28
C GLU A 247 -17.82 -1.67 0.32
N LEU A 248 -16.94 -2.01 1.28
CA LEU A 248 -15.95 -1.08 1.83
C LEU A 248 -14.96 -0.58 0.77
N GLY A 249 -14.45 -1.48 -0.08
CA GLY A 249 -13.60 -1.12 -1.23
C GLY A 249 -14.28 -0.13 -2.18
N LEU A 250 -15.53 -0.40 -2.56
CA LEU A 250 -16.32 0.47 -3.42
C LEU A 250 -16.67 1.81 -2.75
N ALA A 251 -16.89 1.83 -1.44
CA ALA A 251 -17.08 3.06 -0.68
C ALA A 251 -15.81 3.94 -0.69
N CYS A 252 -14.63 3.35 -0.62
CA CYS A 252 -13.35 4.08 -0.76
C CYS A 252 -13.15 4.66 -2.17
N LEU A 253 -13.74 4.04 -3.19
CA LEU A 253 -13.60 4.41 -4.60
C LEU A 253 -14.66 5.40 -5.12
N ARG A 254 -15.51 5.95 -4.25
CA ARG A 254 -16.52 6.95 -4.64
C ARG A 254 -15.88 8.13 -5.37
N GLU A 255 -16.52 8.60 -6.44
CA GLU A 255 -15.95 9.65 -7.29
C GLU A 255 -15.71 10.94 -6.50
N LYS A 256 -16.69 11.37 -5.70
CA LYS A 256 -16.57 12.55 -4.84
C LYS A 256 -15.86 12.19 -3.53
N LYS A 257 -14.82 12.94 -3.17
CA LYS A 257 -14.04 12.79 -1.93
C LYS A 257 -14.89 12.92 -0.65
N GLY A 258 -15.98 13.68 -0.71
CA GLY A 258 -16.93 13.84 0.40
C GLY A 258 -17.67 12.56 0.76
N ASP A 259 -17.88 11.68 -0.24
CA ASP A 259 -18.64 10.44 -0.09
C ASP A 259 -17.74 9.26 0.34
N ARG A 260 -16.42 9.45 0.34
CA ARG A 260 -15.46 8.44 0.80
C ARG A 260 -15.38 8.44 2.33
N PRO A 261 -15.26 7.29 3.00
CA PRO A 261 -15.04 7.23 4.44
C PRO A 261 -13.70 7.87 4.82
N ALA A 262 -13.50 8.23 6.10
CA ALA A 262 -12.16 8.50 6.61
C ALA A 262 -11.45 7.18 6.94
N MET A 263 -10.11 7.17 6.93
CA MET A 263 -9.36 5.93 7.20
C MET A 263 -9.66 5.32 8.57
N LYS A 264 -9.98 6.13 9.59
CA LYS A 264 -10.42 5.64 10.90
C LYS A 264 -11.73 4.83 10.82
N ASP A 265 -12.65 5.24 9.95
CA ASP A 265 -13.94 4.56 9.77
C ASP A 265 -13.70 3.26 8.99
N VAL A 266 -12.79 3.28 8.02
CA VAL A 266 -12.33 2.09 7.29
C VAL A 266 -11.72 1.05 8.25
N VAL A 267 -10.89 1.47 9.21
CA VAL A 267 -10.33 0.58 10.25
C VAL A 267 -11.44 -0.05 11.08
N GLN A 268 -12.44 0.73 11.50
CA GLN A 268 -13.57 0.22 12.27
C GLN A 268 -14.36 -0.83 11.49
N GLU A 269 -14.67 -0.57 10.21
CA GLU A 269 -15.37 -1.53 9.37
C GLU A 269 -14.56 -2.82 9.13
N LEU A 270 -13.24 -2.72 8.95
CA LEU A 270 -12.38 -3.90 8.84
C LEU A 270 -12.39 -4.75 10.11
N HIS A 271 -12.42 -4.15 11.30
CA HIS A 271 -12.60 -4.90 12.53
C HIS A 271 -13.95 -5.62 12.58
N CYS A 272 -15.04 -4.96 12.19
CA CYS A 272 -16.36 -5.59 12.10
C CYS A 272 -16.34 -6.79 11.13
N ILE A 273 -15.73 -6.64 9.96
CA ILE A 273 -15.60 -7.70 8.95
C ILE A 273 -14.82 -8.90 9.51
N ILE A 274 -13.72 -8.66 10.22
CA ILE A 274 -12.92 -9.71 10.85
C ILE A 274 -13.72 -10.43 11.94
N GLN A 275 -14.49 -9.70 12.75
CA GLN A 275 -15.37 -10.31 13.75
C GLN A 275 -16.42 -11.23 13.11
N VAL A 276 -17.06 -10.78 12.02
CA VAL A 276 -18.02 -11.61 11.25
C VAL A 276 -17.37 -12.92 10.80
N LEU A 277 -16.12 -12.87 10.33
CA LEU A 277 -15.38 -14.07 9.94
C LEU A 277 -15.13 -15.01 11.13
N ASP A 278 -14.77 -14.51 12.30
CA ASP A 278 -14.41 -15.33 13.46
C ASP A 278 -15.62 -15.92 14.23
N HIS A 279 -16.86 -15.41 14.03
CA HIS A 279 -18.04 -15.76 14.84
C HIS A 279 -18.58 -17.21 14.73
N GLU A 280 -18.12 -18.06 13.80
CA GLU A 280 -18.49 -19.50 13.77
C GLU A 280 -17.59 -20.41 14.62
N VAL A 281 -16.43 -19.93 15.10
CA VAL A 281 -15.49 -20.80 15.84
C VAL A 281 -15.99 -21.12 17.26
N VAL A 282 -17.03 -20.44 17.75
CA VAL A 282 -17.51 -20.54 19.15
C VAL A 282 -18.74 -21.47 19.31
N GLN A 283 -19.26 -22.08 18.25
CA GLN A 283 -20.48 -22.92 18.32
C GLN A 283 -20.30 -24.40 17.94
N ASN A 284 -19.10 -24.97 18.02
CA ASN A 284 -18.90 -26.43 17.94
C ASN A 284 -18.08 -26.95 19.11
#